data_AF-A0A1Y6IR89-F1
#
_entry.id   AF-A0A1Y6IR89-F1
#
_cell.length_a   1.000
_cell.length_b   1.000
_cell.length_c   1.000
_cell.angle_alpha   90.00
_cell.angle_beta   90.00
_cell.angle_gamma   90.00
#
_symmetry.space_group_name_H-M   'P 1'
#
loop_
_entity.id
_entity.type
_entity.pdbx_description
1 polymer ?
#
loop_
_entity_poly.entity_id
_entity_poly.type
_entity_poly.pdbx_seq_one_letter_code
_entity_poly.pdbx_strand_id
1 'polypeptide(L)'
;MKVYNVRNKHILLAGVMGSMMISGQIYAADYCTDQPVSGIVYKIVSAGVDKLVAAESTAKKANVVSQKNTGSDSQRFILNQQSNGYWAIQASNTSYAATVEGGSKSNGATVQQKPYSSSLSQEWQLVQITSGTYQGTYKIINANSALLLTVAGSAEGADIYQNKDAGGSSQRWWLEPVTRTCGSSGSGSGSSSSADISSSSAAPTAAAARSAGANTEPLTNGYPSFIKHVNSNATVVSTLAGLLAAIDDASAGDVIYIRGGTYYPSETIKIQHSGSSSKAIVLSAYPGDARPVFDFSAMSEKSSNRGFQLNANYWHLYGFDIKKAGDNGMYLTGSHNTIEFMKFYENSDTGLQISSGAAYNFIKNSDSYYNADSTLENADGFAAKLTVGTGNYFYGCRAWNNLDDGFDGYLRDNGSSITTTLEYTWMIRNGYQKNGVKGAGDGNGFKTGGSDGKDLAHNGLYINTISAGNTADGYDQNSNRGTVTIYNAIAFGNDRNFGLGDGSSRQLKKLTVKNSISLDSGKSDKFGASSTSISNNSWQNGISFSSSDFSSVNINDLLADRQSDGSLPVVKFFHLKSGSKLIDAGTDVGLDYNGRAPDLGSFESK
;
A
#
# COMPACT_ATOMS: atom_id res chain seq x y z
N MET A 1 14.76 38.83 71.73
CA MET A 1 13.32 38.84 72.03
C MET A 1 12.59 38.77 70.68
N LYS A 2 11.91 37.71 70.21
CA LYS A 2 11.66 36.33 70.67
C LYS A 2 12.25 35.35 69.61
N VAL A 3 12.84 34.18 69.86
CA VAL A 3 12.43 32.99 70.67
C VAL A 3 11.46 32.07 69.91
N TYR A 4 12.04 31.12 69.16
CA TYR A 4 11.73 29.67 69.10
C TYR A 4 10.38 29.18 68.48
N ASN A 5 10.15 27.92 68.05
CA ASN A 5 10.82 26.64 68.37
C ASN A 5 10.61 25.47 67.34
N VAL A 6 11.66 24.65 67.11
CA VAL A 6 11.79 23.20 66.70
C VAL A 6 10.70 22.42 65.89
N ARG A 7 11.03 21.37 65.11
CA ARG A 7 11.65 20.06 65.50
C ARG A 7 12.44 19.41 64.35
N ASN A 8 13.73 19.10 64.53
CA ASN A 8 14.33 17.78 64.93
C ASN A 8 14.38 16.74 63.78
N LYS A 9 15.41 15.89 63.58
CA LYS A 9 16.57 15.50 64.41
C LYS A 9 17.61 14.68 63.60
N HIS A 10 18.90 14.73 64.00
CA HIS A 10 19.93 13.64 63.93
C HIS A 10 20.32 13.02 62.55
N ILE A 11 21.47 12.35 62.34
CA ILE A 11 22.89 12.42 62.75
C ILE A 11 23.61 11.22 62.06
N LEU A 12 24.84 11.44 61.57
CA LEU A 12 25.92 10.50 61.18
C LEU A 12 25.75 9.39 60.09
N LEU A 13 26.71 9.45 59.15
CA LEU A 13 27.57 8.38 58.59
C LEU A 13 27.03 6.94 58.46
N ALA A 14 26.94 6.45 57.21
CA ALA A 14 27.96 5.59 56.58
C ALA A 14 27.40 4.98 55.28
N GLY A 15 28.22 4.86 54.23
CA GLY A 15 27.82 4.17 53.00
C GLY A 15 28.56 4.66 51.77
N VAL A 16 29.55 3.88 51.31
CA VAL A 16 30.22 4.10 50.04
C VAL A 16 29.20 3.89 48.91
N MET A 17 28.88 4.95 48.17
CA MET A 17 28.31 4.81 46.82
C MET A 17 29.34 5.29 45.82
N GLY A 18 29.73 4.38 44.92
CA GLY A 18 30.77 4.63 43.93
C GLY A 18 30.37 5.74 42.96
N SER A 19 31.37 6.31 42.30
CA SER A 19 31.20 7.26 41.22
C SER A 19 30.39 6.62 40.08
N MET A 20 29.07 6.78 40.13
CA MET A 20 28.19 6.43 39.02
C MET A 20 28.40 7.47 37.93
N MET A 21 29.45 7.24 37.13
CA MET A 21 29.57 7.78 35.79
C MET A 21 28.33 7.30 35.04
N ILE A 22 27.27 8.12 35.04
CA ILE A 22 26.15 7.95 34.12
C ILE A 22 26.71 8.31 32.75
N SER A 23 27.37 7.34 32.12
CA SER A 23 27.50 7.30 30.68
C SER A 23 26.08 7.17 30.15
N GLY A 24 25.45 8.31 29.87
CA GLY A 24 24.20 8.34 29.14
C GLY A 24 24.47 7.67 27.79
N GLN A 25 24.05 6.42 27.65
CA GLN A 25 23.83 5.85 26.33
C GLN A 25 22.74 6.71 25.70
N ILE A 26 23.18 7.61 24.84
CA ILE A 26 22.30 8.34 23.93
C ILE A 26 21.59 7.26 23.13
N TYR A 27 20.26 7.32 23.10
CA TYR A 27 19.43 6.44 22.28
C TYR A 27 19.86 6.57 20.83
N ALA A 28 20.67 5.62 20.36
CA ALA A 28 20.92 5.45 18.94
C ALA A 28 19.67 4.79 18.35
N ALA A 29 18.88 5.56 17.60
CA ALA A 29 18.22 4.97 16.46
C ALA A 29 19.33 4.56 15.48
N ASP A 30 19.27 3.35 14.94
CA ASP A 30 20.26 2.87 13.97
C ASP A 30 20.07 3.61 12.64
N TYR A 31 20.74 4.75 12.54
CA TYR A 31 20.79 5.57 11.33
C TYR A 31 21.77 4.99 10.30
N CYS A 32 21.52 5.29 9.04
CA CYS A 32 22.20 4.67 7.91
C CYS A 32 23.68 5.09 7.77
N THR A 33 24.54 4.08 7.63
CA THR A 33 25.99 4.23 7.39
C THR A 33 26.42 3.82 5.97
N ASP A 34 25.50 3.40 5.10
CA ASP A 34 25.86 3.06 3.71
C ASP A 34 26.25 4.31 2.91
N GLN A 35 26.99 4.11 1.82
CA GLN A 35 27.25 5.20 0.87
C GLN A 35 25.97 5.57 0.12
N PRO A 36 25.65 6.87 -0.04
CA PRO A 36 24.50 7.27 -0.82
C PRO A 36 24.65 6.80 -2.27
N VAL A 37 23.60 6.17 -2.78
CA VAL A 37 23.43 5.80 -4.19
C VAL A 37 22.65 6.89 -4.91
N SER A 38 23.10 7.23 -6.13
CA SER A 38 22.47 8.21 -7.02
C SER A 38 21.04 7.82 -7.45
N GLY A 39 20.17 8.81 -7.65
CA GLY A 39 18.79 8.61 -8.12
C GLY A 39 17.78 8.28 -7.02
N ILE A 40 18.19 8.29 -5.74
CA ILE A 40 17.42 7.73 -4.63
C ILE A 40 16.96 8.81 -3.67
N VAL A 41 15.78 8.61 -3.07
CA VAL A 41 15.18 9.49 -2.08
C VAL A 41 15.75 9.20 -0.69
N TYR A 42 16.16 10.25 0.03
CA TYR A 42 16.64 10.19 1.41
C TYR A 42 15.90 11.21 2.28
N LYS A 43 15.79 10.93 3.59
CA LYS A 43 15.63 11.96 4.63
C LYS A 43 17.02 12.36 5.09
N ILE A 44 17.26 13.66 5.29
CA ILE A 44 18.54 14.17 5.79
C ILE A 44 18.33 14.56 7.26
N VAL A 45 18.79 13.74 8.20
CA VAL A 45 18.54 13.89 9.65
C VAL A 45 19.71 14.62 10.30
N SER A 46 19.48 15.63 11.14
CA SER A 46 20.57 16.24 11.92
C SER A 46 20.94 15.35 13.10
N ALA A 47 22.23 15.09 13.29
CA ALA A 47 22.74 14.42 14.49
C ALA A 47 22.85 15.35 15.71
N GLY A 48 22.49 16.63 15.57
CA GLY A 48 22.52 17.63 16.65
C GLY A 48 21.16 18.04 17.20
N VAL A 49 20.11 17.92 16.39
CA VAL A 49 18.73 18.24 16.76
C VAL A 49 17.84 17.22 16.05
N ASP A 50 17.01 16.47 16.79
CA ASP A 50 16.22 15.32 16.29
C ASP A 50 15.12 15.75 15.28
N LYS A 51 15.56 16.05 14.06
CA LYS A 51 14.85 16.76 13.01
C LYS A 51 15.45 16.47 11.63
N LEU A 52 14.63 16.67 10.61
CA LEU A 52 14.97 16.53 9.21
C LEU A 52 15.22 17.90 8.58
N VAL A 53 16.09 17.94 7.56
CA VAL A 53 16.07 18.99 6.54
C VAL A 53 14.70 18.97 5.85
N ALA A 54 14.13 20.14 5.59
CA ALA A 54 12.82 20.31 4.98
C ALA A 54 12.77 21.55 4.08
N ALA A 55 12.10 21.44 2.94
CA ALA A 55 11.63 22.59 2.17
C ALA A 55 10.45 23.26 2.91
N GLU A 56 10.50 24.57 3.13
CA GLU A 56 9.45 25.30 3.84
C GLU A 56 8.12 25.37 3.06
N SER A 57 8.19 25.44 1.72
CA SER A 57 7.04 25.34 0.81
C SER A 57 7.49 24.80 -0.56
N THR A 58 6.60 24.78 -1.56
CA THR A 58 6.95 24.42 -2.95
C THR A 58 7.43 25.61 -3.80
N ALA A 59 7.47 26.82 -3.24
CA ALA A 59 7.82 28.01 -4.00
C ALA A 59 9.30 28.02 -4.43
N LYS A 60 9.57 28.55 -5.63
CA LYS A 60 10.94 28.88 -6.06
C LYS A 60 11.53 29.91 -5.10
N LYS A 61 12.72 29.63 -4.57
CA LYS A 61 13.39 30.36 -3.46
C LYS A 61 12.79 30.16 -2.07
N ALA A 62 11.86 29.23 -1.86
CA ALA A 62 11.44 28.87 -0.50
C ALA A 62 12.63 28.38 0.33
N ASN A 63 12.60 28.67 1.62
CA ASN A 63 13.72 28.35 2.50
C ASN A 63 13.89 26.84 2.70
N VAL A 64 15.09 26.42 3.07
CA VAL A 64 15.35 25.08 3.61
C VAL A 64 15.55 25.23 5.12
N VAL A 65 14.78 24.49 5.89
CA VAL A 65 14.65 24.60 7.35
C VAL A 65 14.78 23.23 8.01
N SER A 66 14.97 23.20 9.33
CA SER A 66 14.89 21.98 10.13
C SER A 66 13.50 21.82 10.74
N GLN A 67 12.90 20.63 10.57
CA GLN A 67 11.57 20.31 11.08
C GLN A 67 11.53 18.91 11.69
N LYS A 68 10.66 18.70 12.66
CA LYS A 68 10.32 17.35 13.13
C LYS A 68 9.86 16.49 11.96
N ASN A 69 10.12 15.19 12.03
CA ASN A 69 9.64 14.25 11.03
C ASN A 69 8.09 14.25 10.99
N THR A 70 7.52 14.78 9.90
CA THR A 70 6.08 14.79 9.62
C THR A 70 5.70 13.78 8.52
N GLY A 71 6.69 13.11 7.93
CA GLY A 71 6.51 12.25 6.75
C GLY A 71 6.28 13.00 5.43
N SER A 72 6.20 14.34 5.45
CA SER A 72 5.99 15.20 4.28
C SER A 72 7.05 15.03 3.19
N ASP A 73 6.65 15.10 1.92
CA ASP A 73 7.56 15.11 0.77
C ASP A 73 8.50 16.31 0.74
N SER A 74 8.18 17.39 1.45
CA SER A 74 9.11 18.49 1.67
C SER A 74 10.35 18.08 2.48
N GLN A 75 10.29 16.95 3.20
CA GLN A 75 11.38 16.40 4.03
C GLN A 75 12.14 15.27 3.33
N ARG A 76 11.86 15.05 2.03
CA ARG A 76 12.40 13.97 1.20
C ARG A 76 13.21 14.57 0.05
N PHE A 77 14.44 14.10 -0.13
CA PHE A 77 15.38 14.62 -1.12
C PHE A 77 15.94 13.51 -1.99
N ILE A 78 15.77 13.63 -3.31
CA ILE A 78 16.48 12.82 -4.29
C ILE A 78 17.95 13.28 -4.30
N LEU A 79 18.87 12.37 -3.99
CA LEU A 79 20.30 12.60 -4.11
C LEU A 79 20.76 12.10 -5.50
N ASN A 80 21.09 13.05 -6.38
CA ASN A 80 21.55 12.76 -7.74
C ASN A 80 23.03 13.09 -7.88
N GLN A 81 23.88 12.07 -8.01
CA GLN A 81 25.29 12.25 -8.35
C GLN A 81 25.42 12.69 -9.81
N GLN A 82 26.18 13.75 -10.01
CA GLN A 82 26.46 14.38 -11.30
C GLN A 82 27.73 13.81 -11.92
N SER A 83 27.92 14.02 -13.22
CA SER A 83 29.09 13.53 -13.96
C SER A 83 30.44 14.11 -13.48
N ASN A 84 30.41 15.21 -12.73
CA ASN A 84 31.58 15.82 -12.09
C ASN A 84 31.88 15.25 -10.68
N GLY A 85 31.09 14.28 -10.20
CA GLY A 85 31.26 13.63 -8.90
C GLY A 85 30.52 14.28 -7.72
N TYR A 86 30.03 15.52 -7.87
CA TYR A 86 29.21 16.18 -6.85
C TYR A 86 27.75 15.69 -6.89
N TRP A 87 26.98 16.08 -5.87
CA TRP A 87 25.60 15.68 -5.67
C TRP A 87 24.64 16.87 -5.76
N ALA A 88 23.59 16.75 -6.55
CA ALA A 88 22.43 17.62 -6.46
C ALA A 88 21.47 17.03 -5.40
N ILE A 89 21.12 17.83 -4.40
CA ILE A 89 20.18 17.48 -3.33
C ILE A 89 18.83 18.09 -3.70
N GLN A 90 17.91 17.31 -4.28
CA GLN A 90 16.68 17.83 -4.90
C GLN A 90 15.44 17.42 -4.12
N ALA A 91 14.61 18.37 -3.67
CA ALA A 91 13.36 18.07 -2.97
C ALA A 91 12.43 17.24 -3.88
N SER A 92 11.89 16.11 -3.38
CA SER A 92 11.21 15.13 -4.22
C SER A 92 9.88 15.64 -4.80
N ASN A 93 9.26 16.62 -4.16
CA ASN A 93 7.99 17.24 -4.58
C ASN A 93 8.14 18.33 -5.65
N THR A 94 9.30 18.97 -5.79
CA THR A 94 9.54 20.07 -6.76
C THR A 94 10.67 19.79 -7.75
N SER A 95 11.49 18.76 -7.49
CA SER A 95 12.79 18.55 -8.14
C SER A 95 13.77 19.72 -8.00
N TYR A 96 13.50 20.68 -7.11
CA TYR A 96 14.36 21.85 -6.90
C TYR A 96 15.53 21.51 -5.99
N ALA A 97 16.73 21.94 -6.40
CA ALA A 97 17.96 21.69 -5.68
C ALA A 97 18.13 22.63 -4.49
N ALA A 98 18.63 22.10 -3.37
CA ALA A 98 19.17 22.86 -2.26
C ALA A 98 20.31 23.75 -2.78
N THR A 99 20.11 25.06 -2.71
CA THR A 99 20.90 26.10 -3.37
C THR A 99 21.36 27.12 -2.34
N VAL A 100 22.66 27.34 -2.23
CA VAL A 100 23.20 28.45 -1.42
C VAL A 100 22.73 29.78 -2.02
N GLU A 101 22.12 30.65 -1.21
CA GLU A 101 21.60 31.93 -1.70
C GLU A 101 22.68 32.78 -2.37
N GLY A 102 22.34 33.32 -3.54
CA GLY A 102 23.23 34.15 -4.36
C GLY A 102 24.48 33.45 -4.88
N GLY A 103 24.68 32.16 -4.60
CA GLY A 103 26.00 31.51 -4.75
C GLY A 103 27.06 32.10 -3.81
N SER A 104 26.65 32.60 -2.65
CA SER A 104 27.53 33.18 -1.63
C SER A 104 28.63 32.21 -1.20
N LYS A 105 29.79 32.75 -0.82
CA LYS A 105 30.90 31.99 -0.20
C LYS A 105 31.13 32.35 1.28
N SER A 106 30.22 33.14 1.86
CA SER A 106 30.29 33.56 3.26
C SER A 106 29.59 32.57 4.19
N ASN A 107 30.09 32.49 5.42
CA ASN A 107 29.38 31.89 6.56
C ASN A 107 28.04 32.60 6.78
N GLY A 108 27.01 31.87 7.20
CA GLY A 108 25.70 32.44 7.49
C GLY A 108 24.80 32.59 6.26
N ALA A 109 25.24 32.20 5.06
CA ALA A 109 24.39 32.24 3.88
C ALA A 109 23.37 31.09 3.88
N THR A 110 22.09 31.44 3.92
CA THR A 110 20.94 30.53 3.91
C THR A 110 20.88 29.66 2.65
N VAL A 111 20.31 28.46 2.79
CA VAL A 111 20.06 27.52 1.69
C VAL A 111 18.57 27.57 1.33
N GLN A 112 18.28 27.85 0.06
CA GLN A 112 16.93 27.90 -0.50
C GLN A 112 16.76 26.82 -1.57
N GLN A 113 15.54 26.49 -1.99
CA GLN A 113 15.33 25.62 -3.15
C GLN A 113 15.17 26.41 -4.45
N LYS A 114 15.80 25.94 -5.54
CA LYS A 114 15.60 26.50 -6.91
C LYS A 114 15.63 25.37 -7.96
N PRO A 115 15.01 25.57 -9.15
CA PRO A 115 15.23 24.69 -10.29
C PRO A 115 16.72 24.36 -10.47
N TYR A 116 17.03 23.08 -10.66
CA TYR A 116 18.40 22.64 -10.85
C TYR A 116 18.96 23.15 -12.19
N SER A 117 20.21 23.60 -12.17
CA SER A 117 20.86 24.30 -13.30
C SER A 117 22.36 24.00 -13.42
N SER A 118 22.84 22.94 -12.76
CA SER A 118 24.27 22.56 -12.71
C SER A 118 25.21 23.68 -12.25
N SER A 119 24.70 24.61 -11.44
CA SER A 119 25.52 25.63 -10.78
C SER A 119 26.20 25.01 -9.56
N LEU A 120 27.48 25.30 -9.35
CA LEU A 120 28.23 24.89 -8.15
C LEU A 120 27.58 25.37 -6.82
N SER A 121 26.68 26.36 -6.87
CA SER A 121 25.84 26.79 -5.73
C SER A 121 24.74 25.79 -5.34
N GLN A 122 24.48 24.79 -6.18
CA GLN A 122 23.46 23.74 -6.04
C GLN A 122 24.06 22.32 -5.91
N GLU A 123 25.38 22.22 -6.04
CA GLU A 123 26.13 20.97 -5.99
C GLU A 123 26.86 20.83 -4.65
N TRP A 124 26.90 19.60 -4.14
CA TRP A 124 27.37 19.28 -2.81
C TRP A 124 28.30 18.06 -2.82
N GLN A 125 29.39 18.10 -2.09
CA GLN A 125 30.20 16.94 -1.77
C GLN A 125 29.65 16.27 -0.50
N LEU A 126 29.44 14.96 -0.56
CA LEU A 126 29.02 14.16 0.59
C LEU A 126 30.26 13.41 1.10
N VAL A 127 30.71 13.73 2.32
CA VAL A 127 31.90 13.12 2.93
C VAL A 127 31.50 12.43 4.23
N GLN A 128 31.53 11.10 4.24
CA GLN A 128 31.23 10.34 5.45
C GLN A 128 32.35 10.48 6.49
N ILE A 129 31.96 10.54 7.75
CA ILE A 129 32.86 10.51 8.90
C ILE A 129 33.04 9.06 9.33
N THR A 130 34.27 8.56 9.23
CA THR A 130 34.60 7.15 9.46
C THR A 130 35.10 6.84 10.88
N SER A 131 35.25 7.86 11.75
CA SER A 131 35.74 7.69 13.13
C SER A 131 35.33 8.86 14.05
N GLY A 132 35.41 8.64 15.36
CA GLY A 132 35.09 9.64 16.39
C GLY A 132 33.58 9.78 16.68
N THR A 133 33.21 10.80 17.46
CA THR A 133 31.86 11.01 18.03
C THR A 133 30.71 11.03 17.02
N TYR A 134 30.99 11.31 15.75
CA TYR A 134 29.98 11.41 14.68
C TYR A 134 30.23 10.41 13.54
N GLN A 135 30.88 9.27 13.85
CA GLN A 135 31.05 8.16 12.91
C GLN A 135 29.72 7.78 12.26
N GLY A 136 29.73 7.48 10.96
CA GLY A 136 28.56 7.16 10.17
C GLY A 136 27.90 8.38 9.49
N THR A 137 27.88 9.54 10.16
CA THR A 137 27.29 10.78 9.61
C THR A 137 28.09 11.35 8.43
N TYR A 138 27.43 12.20 7.65
CA TYR A 138 28.00 12.94 6.53
C TYR A 138 28.23 14.41 6.86
N LYS A 139 29.34 14.93 6.34
CA LYS A 139 29.53 16.37 6.07
C LYS A 139 29.01 16.63 4.66
N ILE A 140 28.06 17.55 4.55
CA ILE A 140 27.46 17.97 3.27
C ILE A 140 28.06 19.33 2.93
N ILE A 141 28.96 19.39 1.95
CA ILE A 141 29.86 20.53 1.69
C ILE A 141 29.51 21.16 0.34
N ASN A 142 29.22 22.45 0.27
CA ASN A 142 28.88 23.08 -1.02
C ASN A 142 30.11 23.20 -1.95
N ALA A 143 29.95 22.81 -3.22
CA ALA A 143 31.01 22.77 -4.21
C ALA A 143 31.58 24.15 -4.59
N ASN A 144 30.82 25.24 -4.42
CA ASN A 144 31.27 26.60 -4.72
C ASN A 144 32.00 27.28 -3.55
N SER A 145 31.60 27.02 -2.30
CA SER A 145 32.10 27.71 -1.11
C SER A 145 33.05 26.88 -0.23
N ALA A 146 33.01 25.55 -0.35
CA ALA A 146 33.62 24.60 0.59
C ALA A 146 33.09 24.71 2.04
N LEU A 147 31.93 25.32 2.25
CA LEU A 147 31.25 25.43 3.54
C LEU A 147 30.21 24.32 3.73
N LEU A 148 29.92 23.96 4.99
CA LEU A 148 29.05 22.84 5.36
C LEU A 148 27.60 23.28 5.55
N LEU A 149 26.67 22.43 5.10
CA LEU A 149 25.26 22.48 5.49
C LEU A 149 25.16 22.41 7.03
N THR A 150 24.52 23.42 7.62
CA THR A 150 24.50 23.68 9.06
C THR A 150 23.08 24.00 9.50
N VAL A 151 22.61 23.40 10.59
CA VAL A 151 21.33 23.77 11.23
C VAL A 151 21.56 24.85 12.31
N ALA A 152 20.70 25.88 12.32
CA ALA A 152 20.83 27.02 13.24
C ALA A 152 20.53 26.70 14.71
N GLY A 153 19.71 25.69 15.01
CA GLY A 153 19.38 25.30 16.38
C GLY A 153 18.22 24.32 16.46
N SER A 154 17.72 24.07 17.67
CA SER A 154 16.67 23.09 17.96
C SER A 154 15.23 23.61 17.84
N ALA A 155 15.05 24.89 17.50
CA ALA A 155 13.72 25.48 17.26
C ALA A 155 13.05 24.84 16.03
N GLU A 156 11.71 24.86 15.97
CA GLU A 156 10.97 24.37 14.81
C GLU A 156 11.08 25.38 13.66
N GLY A 157 11.40 24.90 12.45
CA GLY A 157 11.70 25.78 11.32
C GLY A 157 13.06 26.48 11.42
N ALA A 158 13.98 26.03 12.28
CA ALA A 158 15.30 26.67 12.40
C ALA A 158 16.10 26.54 11.09
N ASP A 159 16.74 27.64 10.67
CA ASP A 159 17.34 27.79 9.34
C ASP A 159 18.39 26.72 8.99
N ILE A 160 18.44 26.32 7.72
CA ILE A 160 19.55 25.57 7.14
C ILE A 160 20.39 26.50 6.28
N TYR A 161 21.64 26.67 6.67
CA TYR A 161 22.57 27.62 6.08
C TYR A 161 23.94 26.97 5.89
N GLN A 162 24.88 27.66 5.22
CA GLN A 162 26.27 27.20 5.11
C GLN A 162 27.19 27.88 6.14
N ASN A 163 28.12 27.13 6.71
CA ASN A 163 29.12 27.65 7.65
C ASN A 163 30.43 26.85 7.58
N LYS A 164 31.54 27.41 8.08
CA LYS A 164 32.81 26.70 8.22
C LYS A 164 32.64 25.50 9.16
N ASP A 165 33.36 24.39 8.90
CA ASP A 165 33.36 23.22 9.79
C ASP A 165 33.83 23.62 11.19
N ALA A 166 32.93 23.55 12.16
CA ALA A 166 33.12 23.87 13.57
C ALA A 166 33.24 22.59 14.42
N GLY A 167 33.28 21.41 13.81
CA GLY A 167 33.44 20.13 14.52
C GLY A 167 32.15 19.54 15.10
N GLY A 168 31.13 20.36 15.37
CA GLY A 168 29.94 19.99 16.15
C GLY A 168 28.78 19.34 15.38
N SER A 169 27.83 18.77 16.14
CA SER A 169 26.68 17.99 15.67
C SER A 169 25.69 18.74 14.75
N SER A 170 25.65 20.07 14.81
CA SER A 170 24.82 20.90 13.90
C SER A 170 25.28 20.86 12.43
N GLN A 171 26.41 20.22 12.14
CA GLN A 171 26.99 20.05 10.80
C GLN A 171 27.21 18.58 10.44
N ARG A 172 26.40 17.69 11.03
CA ARG A 172 26.52 16.23 10.96
C ARG A 172 25.16 15.67 10.59
N TRP A 173 25.11 14.95 9.48
CA TRP A 173 23.86 14.56 8.85
C TRP A 173 23.82 13.07 8.58
N TRP A 174 22.76 12.40 9.03
CA TRP A 174 22.45 11.05 8.56
C TRP A 174 21.69 11.12 7.24
N LEU A 175 21.97 10.20 6.33
CA LEU A 175 21.35 10.11 5.01
C LEU A 175 20.49 8.85 4.97
N GLU A 176 19.25 8.97 5.43
CA GLU A 176 18.35 7.82 5.61
C GLU A 176 17.62 7.52 4.31
N PRO A 177 17.92 6.42 3.60
CA PRO A 177 17.20 6.07 2.39
C PRO A 177 15.71 5.84 2.69
N VAL A 178 14.84 6.32 1.79
CA VAL A 178 13.38 6.12 1.87
C VAL A 178 12.95 4.92 1.04
N THR A 179 13.72 4.55 0.02
CA THR A 179 13.37 3.48 -0.96
C THR A 179 14.35 2.31 -0.94
N ARG A 180 15.06 2.09 0.18
CA ARG A 180 15.83 0.88 0.49
C ARG A 180 16.11 0.79 2.00
N THR A 181 16.41 -0.42 2.48
CA THR A 181 17.01 -0.65 3.80
C THR A 181 18.51 -0.35 3.77
N CYS A 182 19.07 0.05 4.90
CA CYS A 182 20.51 0.30 5.06
C CYS A 182 21.22 -0.90 5.71
N GLY A 183 22.51 -1.09 5.42
CA GLY A 183 23.33 -2.16 5.99
C GLY A 183 23.43 -3.41 5.11
N SER A 184 23.14 -3.31 3.81
CA SER A 184 23.21 -4.44 2.86
C SER A 184 24.65 -4.79 2.45
N SER A 185 25.48 -5.14 3.44
CA SER A 185 26.81 -5.75 3.24
C SER A 185 27.19 -6.71 4.37
N GLY A 186 26.86 -8.00 4.19
CA GLY A 186 27.59 -9.13 4.79
C GLY A 186 27.47 -9.40 6.31
N SER A 187 26.82 -10.53 6.64
CA SER A 187 27.06 -11.37 7.83
C SER A 187 26.76 -10.84 9.25
N GLY A 188 25.51 -11.04 9.70
CA GLY A 188 25.17 -12.02 10.76
C GLY A 188 25.52 -11.77 12.24
N SER A 189 24.48 -11.51 13.05
CA SER A 189 24.24 -12.01 14.44
C SER A 189 23.18 -11.13 15.13
N GLY A 190 22.06 -11.70 15.63
CA GLY A 190 20.91 -10.93 16.13
C GLY A 190 20.61 -11.04 17.64
N SER A 191 19.35 -10.71 18.02
CA SER A 191 18.72 -10.69 19.37
C SER A 191 18.77 -9.34 20.12
N SER A 192 17.68 -8.76 20.66
CA SER A 192 16.24 -9.16 20.64
C SER A 192 15.26 -8.05 21.09
N SER A 193 14.01 -8.14 20.59
CA SER A 193 12.74 -7.67 21.22
C SER A 193 12.54 -6.16 21.44
N SER A 194 11.43 -5.50 21.05
CA SER A 194 10.11 -5.92 20.50
C SER A 194 9.50 -4.75 19.68
N ALA A 195 8.40 -4.82 18.91
CA ALA A 195 7.41 -5.88 18.67
C ALA A 195 6.67 -5.70 17.29
N ASP A 196 5.68 -6.56 17.03
CA ASP A 196 4.29 -6.35 16.58
C ASP A 196 3.86 -5.22 15.60
N ILE A 197 3.11 -5.48 14.50
CA ILE A 197 2.73 -6.71 13.75
C ILE A 197 2.52 -6.33 12.26
N SER A 198 2.65 -7.31 11.35
CA SER A 198 2.09 -7.36 9.97
C SER A 198 2.23 -6.13 9.05
N SER A 199 3.33 -6.09 8.31
CA SER A 199 3.24 -5.81 6.88
C SER A 199 4.39 -6.50 6.14
N SER A 200 4.02 -7.39 5.22
CA SER A 200 4.84 -7.74 4.06
C SER A 200 5.02 -6.47 3.22
N SER A 201 6.09 -5.70 3.49
CA SER A 201 6.47 -4.55 2.65
C SER A 201 7.40 -5.05 1.56
N ALA A 202 6.79 -5.55 0.48
CA ALA A 202 7.45 -6.13 -0.68
C ALA A 202 6.86 -5.55 -1.97
N ALA A 203 7.52 -4.58 -2.58
CA ALA A 203 7.07 -3.90 -3.79
C ALA A 203 7.11 -4.82 -5.02
N PRO A 204 6.19 -4.63 -5.99
CA PRO A 204 6.67 -4.22 -7.32
C PRO A 204 5.69 -3.29 -8.08
N THR A 205 4.77 -2.59 -7.40
CA THR A 205 3.52 -2.14 -8.07
C THR A 205 3.29 -0.64 -8.18
N ALA A 206 4.14 0.22 -7.60
CA ALA A 206 3.99 1.67 -7.77
C ALA A 206 3.97 2.09 -9.26
N ALA A 207 4.73 1.44 -10.14
CA ALA A 207 4.67 1.70 -11.59
C ALA A 207 3.35 1.23 -12.21
N ALA A 208 2.92 0.00 -11.92
CA ALA A 208 1.69 -0.59 -12.47
C ALA A 208 0.42 0.12 -11.97
N ALA A 209 0.35 0.47 -10.68
CA ALA A 209 -0.74 1.25 -10.10
C ALA A 209 -0.81 2.68 -10.69
N ARG A 210 0.36 3.33 -10.92
CA ARG A 210 0.41 4.61 -11.66
C ARG A 210 -0.09 4.47 -13.10
N SER A 211 0.25 3.38 -13.80
CA SER A 211 -0.34 3.07 -15.11
C SER A 211 -1.85 2.77 -15.05
N ALA A 212 -2.32 2.19 -13.94
CA ALA A 212 -3.73 1.94 -13.63
C ALA A 212 -4.47 3.16 -13.04
N GLY A 213 -4.02 4.39 -13.34
CA GLY A 213 -4.73 5.61 -12.96
C GLY A 213 -4.85 5.88 -11.46
N ALA A 214 -4.08 5.19 -10.61
CA ALA A 214 -4.08 5.45 -9.18
C ALA A 214 -3.63 6.89 -8.89
N ASN A 215 -4.48 7.65 -8.19
CA ASN A 215 -4.04 8.91 -7.59
C ASN A 215 -2.86 8.64 -6.66
N THR A 216 -1.83 9.49 -6.71
CA THR A 216 -0.58 9.28 -5.98
C THR A 216 -0.81 9.17 -4.47
N GLU A 217 -0.03 8.29 -3.85
CA GLU A 217 0.13 8.03 -2.41
C GLU A 217 -0.80 6.99 -1.73
N PRO A 218 -0.24 6.08 -0.89
CA PRO A 218 -0.99 5.38 0.14
C PRO A 218 -1.41 6.34 1.27
N LEU A 219 -2.29 5.85 2.15
CA LEU A 219 -3.01 6.62 3.16
C LEU A 219 -2.09 7.40 4.13
N THR A 220 -2.59 8.52 4.65
CA THR A 220 -1.90 9.28 5.70
C THR A 220 -2.83 9.51 6.89
N ASN A 221 -2.44 9.01 8.07
CA ASN A 221 -3.09 9.29 9.36
C ASN A 221 -4.62 9.00 9.42
N GLY A 222 -5.10 7.93 8.78
CA GLY A 222 -6.53 7.61 8.76
C GLY A 222 -7.36 8.43 7.77
N TYR A 223 -6.72 9.30 6.97
CA TYR A 223 -7.35 10.05 5.89
C TYR A 223 -7.03 9.43 4.53
N PRO A 224 -7.95 9.57 3.55
CA PRO A 224 -7.62 9.40 2.14
C PRO A 224 -6.35 10.20 1.80
N SER A 225 -5.39 9.60 1.10
CA SER A 225 -4.05 10.16 0.90
C SER A 225 -3.99 11.53 0.22
N PHE A 226 -5.07 11.88 -0.49
CA PHE A 226 -5.30 13.12 -1.21
C PHE A 226 -6.12 14.16 -0.42
N ILE A 227 -6.76 13.79 0.71
CA ILE A 227 -7.49 14.70 1.61
C ILE A 227 -6.68 14.84 2.90
N LYS A 228 -5.59 15.60 2.84
CA LYS A 228 -4.75 15.92 4.02
C LYS A 228 -5.43 16.93 4.96
N HIS A 229 -6.37 17.71 4.43
CA HIS A 229 -7.29 18.59 5.15
C HIS A 229 -8.65 18.61 4.44
N VAL A 230 -9.74 18.90 5.17
CA VAL A 230 -11.06 19.15 4.55
C VAL A 230 -10.94 20.30 3.56
N ASN A 231 -11.24 20.05 2.29
CA ASN A 231 -11.25 21.08 1.26
C ASN A 231 -12.38 22.08 1.54
N SER A 232 -12.05 23.34 1.82
CA SER A 232 -13.01 24.41 2.13
C SER A 232 -13.93 24.77 0.96
N ASN A 233 -13.54 24.40 -0.26
CA ASN A 233 -14.27 24.68 -1.49
C ASN A 233 -15.08 23.46 -1.97
N ALA A 234 -15.11 22.38 -1.18
CA ALA A 234 -15.85 21.17 -1.51
C ALA A 234 -17.37 21.34 -1.34
N THR A 235 -18.13 20.68 -2.21
CA THR A 235 -19.58 20.55 -2.08
C THR A 235 -19.88 19.54 -0.97
N VAL A 236 -20.51 19.96 0.12
CA VAL A 236 -20.86 19.08 1.25
C VAL A 236 -22.35 18.73 1.18
N VAL A 237 -22.67 17.43 1.09
CA VAL A 237 -24.04 16.92 0.93
C VAL A 237 -24.46 16.04 2.09
N SER A 238 -25.71 16.21 2.55
CA SER A 238 -26.31 15.44 3.66
C SER A 238 -27.67 14.83 3.30
N THR A 239 -28.07 14.89 2.04
CA THR A 239 -29.32 14.33 1.51
C THR A 239 -29.06 13.64 0.18
N LEU A 240 -29.89 12.64 -0.17
CA LEU A 240 -29.75 11.94 -1.46
C LEU A 240 -29.97 12.90 -2.64
N ALA A 241 -30.96 13.80 -2.56
CA ALA A 241 -31.21 14.79 -3.61
C ALA A 241 -30.02 15.75 -3.80
N GLY A 242 -29.39 16.21 -2.70
CA GLY A 242 -28.19 17.04 -2.77
C GLY A 242 -26.99 16.31 -3.35
N LEU A 243 -26.82 15.02 -3.04
CA LEU A 243 -25.78 14.18 -3.63
C LEU A 243 -25.98 13.99 -5.14
N LEU A 244 -27.20 13.69 -5.58
CA LEU A 244 -27.50 13.48 -7.00
C LEU A 244 -27.22 14.77 -7.81
N ALA A 245 -27.65 15.93 -7.30
CA ALA A 245 -27.33 17.22 -7.92
C ALA A 245 -25.81 17.47 -7.95
N ALA A 246 -25.10 17.22 -6.84
CA ALA A 246 -23.65 17.41 -6.78
C ALA A 246 -22.87 16.49 -7.73
N ILE A 247 -23.37 15.28 -8.03
CA ILE A 247 -22.78 14.36 -9.01
C ILE A 247 -23.05 14.83 -10.46
N ASP A 248 -24.23 15.38 -10.72
CA ASP A 248 -24.65 15.90 -12.04
C ASP A 248 -23.87 17.18 -12.41
N ASP A 249 -23.71 18.10 -11.45
CA ASP A 249 -22.96 19.35 -11.62
C ASP A 249 -21.43 19.18 -11.65
N ALA A 250 -20.91 17.98 -11.34
CA ALA A 250 -19.50 17.75 -11.04
C ALA A 250 -18.55 17.98 -12.24
N SER A 251 -17.52 18.81 -12.02
CA SER A 251 -16.48 19.15 -12.99
C SER A 251 -15.08 18.67 -12.56
N ALA A 252 -14.16 18.54 -13.52
CA ALA A 252 -12.83 17.98 -13.29
C ALA A 252 -12.01 18.73 -12.21
N GLY A 253 -11.79 18.07 -11.07
CA GLY A 253 -11.08 18.59 -9.90
C GLY A 253 -11.98 18.94 -8.72
N ASP A 254 -13.30 18.80 -8.86
CA ASP A 254 -14.25 19.05 -7.77
C ASP A 254 -14.16 17.97 -6.69
N VAL A 255 -14.54 18.37 -5.48
CA VAL A 255 -14.59 17.50 -4.30
C VAL A 255 -15.99 17.54 -3.71
N ILE A 256 -16.60 16.37 -3.60
CA ILE A 256 -17.92 16.17 -3.00
C ILE A 256 -17.72 15.36 -1.71
N TYR A 257 -18.16 15.92 -0.58
CA TYR A 257 -18.16 15.23 0.71
C TYR A 257 -19.58 14.80 1.11
N ILE A 258 -19.76 13.50 1.32
CA ILE A 258 -20.99 12.90 1.83
C ILE A 258 -20.93 12.88 3.37
N ARG A 259 -21.89 13.54 4.04
CA ARG A 259 -22.02 13.45 5.51
C ARG A 259 -22.43 12.02 5.92
N GLY A 260 -21.98 11.59 7.09
CA GLY A 260 -22.31 10.29 7.65
C GLY A 260 -23.82 10.10 7.88
N GLY A 261 -24.32 8.91 7.56
CA GLY A 261 -25.75 8.57 7.65
C GLY A 261 -26.14 7.48 6.65
N THR A 262 -27.39 7.02 6.73
CA THR A 262 -27.97 6.07 5.78
C THR A 262 -28.83 6.80 4.75
N TYR A 263 -28.54 6.54 3.48
CA TYR A 263 -29.24 7.05 2.31
C TYR A 263 -30.02 5.89 1.69
N TYR A 264 -31.23 6.15 1.20
CA TYR A 264 -32.15 5.12 0.69
C TYR A 264 -32.55 5.41 -0.77
N PRO A 265 -31.71 5.08 -1.77
CA PRO A 265 -32.06 5.27 -3.17
C PRO A 265 -33.02 4.18 -3.65
N SER A 266 -34.03 4.57 -4.42
CA SER A 266 -34.91 3.66 -5.16
C SER A 266 -34.47 3.46 -6.63
N GLU A 267 -33.47 4.20 -7.08
CA GLU A 267 -32.96 4.19 -8.46
C GLU A 267 -31.43 4.22 -8.47
N THR A 268 -30.84 3.73 -9.58
CA THR A 268 -29.39 3.63 -9.75
C THR A 268 -28.73 5.00 -9.77
N ILE A 269 -27.73 5.19 -8.92
CA ILE A 269 -26.91 6.41 -8.90
C ILE A 269 -25.94 6.35 -10.08
N LYS A 270 -26.16 7.21 -11.08
CA LYS A 270 -25.33 7.27 -12.29
C LYS A 270 -24.26 8.34 -12.15
N ILE A 271 -23.04 8.02 -12.53
CA ILE A 271 -21.93 8.97 -12.63
C ILE A 271 -21.47 9.00 -14.09
N GLN A 272 -21.68 10.14 -14.76
CA GLN A 272 -21.56 10.27 -16.22
C GLN A 272 -20.52 11.32 -16.66
N HIS A 273 -20.32 12.39 -15.89
CA HIS A 273 -19.32 13.43 -16.18
C HIS A 273 -17.94 13.00 -15.71
N SER A 274 -16.91 13.18 -16.54
CA SER A 274 -15.55 12.71 -16.25
C SER A 274 -14.66 13.80 -15.67
N GLY A 275 -13.74 13.41 -14.79
CA GLY A 275 -12.57 14.22 -14.46
C GLY A 275 -11.54 14.22 -15.59
N SER A 276 -10.31 14.61 -15.26
CA SER A 276 -9.15 14.46 -16.14
C SER A 276 -7.97 13.82 -15.39
N SER A 277 -6.97 13.35 -16.14
CA SER A 277 -5.74 12.77 -15.58
C SER A 277 -4.92 13.71 -14.69
N SER A 278 -5.17 15.03 -14.73
CA SER A 278 -4.55 16.03 -13.85
C SER A 278 -5.51 16.59 -12.79
N LYS A 279 -6.81 16.27 -12.89
CA LYS A 279 -7.89 16.76 -12.03
C LYS A 279 -9.00 15.71 -11.95
N ALA A 280 -8.78 14.67 -11.16
CA ALA A 280 -9.81 13.70 -10.85
C ALA A 280 -10.95 14.35 -10.05
N ILE A 281 -12.17 13.86 -10.21
CA ILE A 281 -13.32 14.26 -9.37
C ILE A 281 -13.34 13.37 -8.14
N VAL A 282 -13.54 13.96 -6.96
CA VAL A 282 -13.59 13.21 -5.69
C VAL A 282 -15.02 13.11 -5.20
N LEU A 283 -15.45 11.89 -4.85
CA LEU A 283 -16.62 11.61 -4.03
C LEU A 283 -16.19 10.85 -2.79
N SER A 284 -16.21 11.50 -1.63
CA SER A 284 -15.62 10.96 -0.39
C SER A 284 -16.61 11.06 0.76
N ALA A 285 -16.53 10.12 1.72
CA ALA A 285 -17.05 10.37 3.06
C ALA A 285 -16.45 11.67 3.64
N TYR A 286 -17.25 12.45 4.37
CA TYR A 286 -16.77 13.65 5.06
C TYR A 286 -15.72 13.26 6.11
N PRO A 287 -14.51 13.87 6.12
CA PRO A 287 -13.44 13.43 7.00
C PRO A 287 -13.82 13.56 8.50
N GLY A 288 -13.75 12.44 9.23
CA GLY A 288 -14.11 12.35 10.64
C GLY A 288 -15.58 12.00 10.94
N ASP A 289 -16.47 11.98 9.93
CA ASP A 289 -17.80 11.40 10.07
C ASP A 289 -17.75 9.86 10.06
N ALA A 290 -18.81 9.21 10.55
CA ALA A 290 -19.05 7.80 10.29
C ALA A 290 -19.29 7.53 8.80
N ARG A 291 -18.92 6.33 8.33
CA ARG A 291 -19.08 5.92 6.92
C ARG A 291 -20.53 6.08 6.43
N PRO A 292 -20.78 6.81 5.33
CA PRO A 292 -22.09 6.84 4.69
C PRO A 292 -22.49 5.45 4.18
N VAL A 293 -23.77 5.11 4.31
CA VAL A 293 -24.34 3.83 3.82
C VAL A 293 -25.43 4.11 2.80
N PHE A 294 -25.31 3.55 1.60
CA PHE A 294 -26.37 3.53 0.60
C PHE A 294 -27.09 2.18 0.66
N ASP A 295 -28.29 2.17 1.26
CA ASP A 295 -29.15 0.99 1.34
C ASP A 295 -30.19 1.04 0.22
N PHE A 296 -29.94 0.26 -0.83
CA PHE A 296 -30.76 0.19 -2.03
C PHE A 296 -31.96 -0.78 -1.90
N SER A 297 -32.31 -1.22 -0.68
CA SER A 297 -33.42 -2.18 -0.43
C SER A 297 -34.82 -1.78 -0.94
N ALA A 298 -35.00 -0.56 -1.45
CA ALA A 298 -36.18 -0.15 -2.19
C ALA A 298 -36.22 -0.71 -3.64
N MET A 299 -35.11 -1.23 -4.15
CA MET A 299 -35.02 -1.90 -5.45
C MET A 299 -35.45 -3.36 -5.36
N SER A 300 -36.21 -3.83 -6.36
CA SER A 300 -36.36 -5.26 -6.64
C SER A 300 -35.13 -5.82 -7.34
N GLU A 301 -34.87 -7.11 -7.20
CA GLU A 301 -33.88 -7.81 -8.02
C GLU A 301 -34.24 -7.76 -9.53
N LYS A 302 -33.32 -7.22 -10.34
CA LYS A 302 -33.42 -7.03 -11.79
C LYS A 302 -32.11 -6.44 -12.32
N SER A 303 -31.59 -6.94 -13.44
CA SER A 303 -30.34 -6.51 -14.12
C SER A 303 -30.22 -5.03 -14.56
N SER A 304 -31.22 -4.19 -14.27
CA SER A 304 -31.17 -2.73 -14.43
C SER A 304 -30.98 -1.96 -13.12
N ASN A 305 -31.09 -2.63 -11.97
CA ASN A 305 -31.26 -2.04 -10.65
C ASN A 305 -29.94 -2.03 -9.86
N ARG A 306 -28.89 -1.52 -10.49
CA ARG A 306 -27.55 -1.40 -9.91
C ARG A 306 -27.54 -0.33 -8.83
N GLY A 307 -26.65 -0.47 -7.85
CA GLY A 307 -26.44 0.57 -6.85
C GLY A 307 -25.83 1.82 -7.49
N PHE A 308 -24.56 1.72 -7.86
CA PHE A 308 -23.83 2.75 -8.60
C PHE A 308 -23.47 2.30 -10.02
N GLN A 309 -23.65 3.21 -10.98
CA GLN A 309 -23.26 3.03 -12.38
C GLN A 309 -22.21 4.08 -12.75
N LEU A 310 -20.93 3.73 -12.67
CA LEU A 310 -19.81 4.64 -12.95
C LEU A 310 -19.36 4.48 -14.42
N ASN A 311 -19.94 5.31 -15.29
CA ASN A 311 -19.60 5.40 -16.71
C ASN A 311 -18.43 6.36 -16.97
N ALA A 312 -18.17 7.26 -16.04
CA ALA A 312 -17.19 8.31 -16.16
C ALA A 312 -15.74 7.86 -15.87
N ASN A 313 -14.79 8.64 -16.38
CA ASN A 313 -13.36 8.45 -16.15
C ASN A 313 -12.84 9.41 -15.07
N TYR A 314 -11.70 9.07 -14.46
CA TYR A 314 -10.98 9.93 -13.52
C TYR A 314 -11.81 10.37 -12.30
N TRP A 315 -12.53 9.45 -11.68
CA TRP A 315 -13.13 9.63 -10.36
C TRP A 315 -12.31 8.97 -9.25
N HIS A 316 -12.39 9.52 -8.05
CA HIS A 316 -11.97 8.87 -6.82
C HIS A 316 -13.19 8.73 -5.90
N LEU A 317 -13.69 7.50 -5.73
CA LEU A 317 -14.75 7.18 -4.76
C LEU A 317 -14.11 6.62 -3.48
N TYR A 318 -14.39 7.23 -2.33
CA TYR A 318 -13.75 6.88 -1.06
C TYR A 318 -14.72 6.72 0.13
N GLY A 319 -14.57 5.61 0.85
CA GLY A 319 -14.95 5.54 2.27
C GLY A 319 -16.43 5.37 2.60
N PHE A 320 -17.26 4.95 1.63
CA PHE A 320 -18.69 4.68 1.85
C PHE A 320 -19.09 3.24 1.49
N ASP A 321 -20.29 2.87 1.91
CA ASP A 321 -20.82 1.52 1.85
C ASP A 321 -22.01 1.46 0.87
N ILE A 322 -22.06 0.44 0.03
CA ILE A 322 -23.17 0.16 -0.90
C ILE A 322 -23.73 -1.22 -0.56
N LYS A 323 -25.04 -1.29 -0.32
CA LYS A 323 -25.71 -2.54 -0.01
C LYS A 323 -27.08 -2.70 -0.63
N LYS A 324 -27.49 -3.96 -0.82
CA LYS A 324 -28.83 -4.35 -1.28
C LYS A 324 -29.27 -3.69 -2.59
N ALA A 325 -28.34 -3.46 -3.51
CA ALA A 325 -28.70 -3.19 -4.89
C ALA A 325 -29.47 -4.39 -5.46
N GLY A 326 -30.44 -4.12 -6.35
CA GLY A 326 -31.18 -5.16 -7.07
C GLY A 326 -30.40 -5.81 -8.22
N ASP A 327 -29.13 -5.51 -8.35
CA ASP A 327 -28.16 -6.01 -9.33
C ASP A 327 -26.77 -5.79 -8.71
N ASN A 328 -25.74 -5.46 -9.49
CA ASN A 328 -24.42 -5.15 -8.95
C ASN A 328 -24.47 -3.98 -7.94
N GLY A 329 -23.68 -4.08 -6.87
CA GLY A 329 -23.45 -2.94 -5.97
C GLY A 329 -22.84 -1.76 -6.72
N MET A 330 -21.81 -2.02 -7.52
CA MET A 330 -21.25 -1.08 -8.49
C MET A 330 -20.96 -1.77 -9.84
N TYR A 331 -21.45 -1.17 -10.92
CA TYR A 331 -21.05 -1.53 -12.29
C TYR A 331 -20.16 -0.41 -12.87
N LEU A 332 -18.90 -0.76 -13.11
CA LEU A 332 -17.84 0.14 -13.55
C LEU A 332 -17.56 -0.06 -15.05
N THR A 333 -17.88 0.95 -15.85
CA THR A 333 -17.65 0.97 -17.31
C THR A 333 -16.68 2.07 -17.74
N GLY A 334 -16.40 3.04 -16.84
CA GLY A 334 -15.34 4.01 -17.01
C GLY A 334 -13.93 3.47 -16.72
N SER A 335 -12.93 4.31 -17.00
CA SER A 335 -11.49 4.00 -16.92
C SER A 335 -10.73 5.04 -16.08
N HIS A 336 -9.55 4.70 -15.58
CA HIS A 336 -8.73 5.58 -14.73
C HIS A 336 -9.43 6.07 -13.44
N ASN A 337 -10.34 5.27 -12.90
CA ASN A 337 -11.00 5.55 -11.63
C ASN A 337 -10.26 4.89 -10.46
N THR A 338 -10.25 5.54 -9.30
CA THR A 338 -9.83 4.97 -8.01
C THR A 338 -11.07 4.67 -7.15
N ILE A 339 -11.21 3.44 -6.68
CA ILE A 339 -12.28 2.98 -5.80
C ILE A 339 -11.62 2.52 -4.49
N GLU A 340 -11.60 3.37 -3.47
CA GLU A 340 -10.78 3.18 -2.28
C GLU A 340 -11.59 3.05 -0.99
N PHE A 341 -11.25 2.04 -0.17
CA PHE A 341 -11.84 1.81 1.15
C PHE A 341 -13.38 1.76 1.10
N MET A 342 -13.94 1.09 0.09
CA MET A 342 -15.37 0.91 -0.14
C MET A 342 -15.85 -0.44 0.41
N LYS A 343 -17.16 -0.56 0.67
CA LYS A 343 -17.79 -1.85 0.98
C LYS A 343 -18.97 -2.13 0.05
N PHE A 344 -19.06 -3.34 -0.48
CA PHE A 344 -20.14 -3.79 -1.36
C PHE A 344 -20.75 -5.08 -0.80
N TYR A 345 -21.98 -5.04 -0.26
CA TYR A 345 -22.52 -6.22 0.42
C TYR A 345 -24.02 -6.42 0.35
N GLU A 346 -24.48 -7.67 0.47
CA GLU A 346 -25.90 -8.04 0.39
C GLU A 346 -26.58 -7.58 -0.92
N ASN A 347 -25.82 -7.37 -2.01
CA ASN A 347 -26.38 -7.02 -3.32
C ASN A 347 -26.87 -8.28 -4.05
N SER A 348 -27.87 -8.11 -4.92
CA SER A 348 -28.49 -9.19 -5.72
C SER A 348 -27.70 -9.61 -6.97
N ASP A 349 -26.47 -9.11 -7.14
CA ASP A 349 -25.45 -9.60 -8.08
C ASP A 349 -24.08 -9.17 -7.51
N THR A 350 -23.00 -9.36 -8.27
CA THR A 350 -21.61 -9.04 -7.95
C THR A 350 -21.44 -7.68 -7.26
N GLY A 351 -20.71 -7.65 -6.14
CA GLY A 351 -20.55 -6.43 -5.34
C GLY A 351 -19.92 -5.26 -6.11
N LEU A 352 -18.80 -5.50 -6.81
CA LEU A 352 -18.26 -4.56 -7.81
C LEU A 352 -17.81 -5.33 -9.06
N GLN A 353 -18.40 -4.98 -10.20
CA GLN A 353 -18.07 -5.54 -11.52
C GLN A 353 -17.50 -4.46 -12.45
N ILE A 354 -16.36 -4.76 -13.07
CA ILE A 354 -15.69 -3.97 -14.10
C ILE A 354 -15.92 -4.65 -15.46
N SER A 355 -16.40 -3.90 -16.46
CA SER A 355 -16.86 -4.45 -17.76
C SER A 355 -16.85 -3.37 -18.86
N SER A 356 -17.24 -3.73 -20.09
CA SER A 356 -17.60 -2.77 -21.16
C SER A 356 -16.48 -1.80 -21.55
N GLY A 357 -15.26 -2.32 -21.69
CA GLY A 357 -14.06 -1.57 -22.07
C GLY A 357 -13.34 -0.87 -20.92
N ALA A 358 -13.91 -0.86 -19.70
CA ALA A 358 -13.30 -0.26 -18.52
C ALA A 358 -11.87 -0.78 -18.28
N ALA A 359 -10.90 0.12 -18.34
CA ALA A 359 -9.48 -0.16 -18.28
C ALA A 359 -8.81 0.70 -17.21
N TYR A 360 -7.65 0.26 -16.72
CA TYR A 360 -6.81 1.07 -15.83
C TYR A 360 -7.55 1.64 -14.61
N ASN A 361 -8.44 0.87 -13.98
CA ASN A 361 -9.06 1.27 -12.70
C ASN A 361 -8.29 0.66 -11.52
N PHE A 362 -8.21 1.41 -10.41
CA PHE A 362 -7.52 1.01 -9.20
C PHE A 362 -8.51 0.82 -8.03
N ILE A 363 -8.71 -0.43 -7.63
CA ILE A 363 -9.63 -0.83 -6.57
C ILE A 363 -8.77 -1.16 -5.35
N LYS A 364 -8.83 -0.32 -4.32
CA LYS A 364 -7.90 -0.36 -3.18
C LYS A 364 -8.64 -0.53 -1.87
N ASN A 365 -8.11 -1.36 -0.99
CA ASN A 365 -8.54 -1.50 0.40
C ASN A 365 -10.05 -1.72 0.59
N SER A 366 -10.70 -2.34 -0.40
CA SER A 366 -12.17 -2.47 -0.44
C SER A 366 -12.62 -3.89 -0.09
N ASP A 367 -13.81 -3.99 0.47
CA ASP A 367 -14.42 -5.26 0.90
C ASP A 367 -15.68 -5.57 0.08
N SER A 368 -15.87 -6.83 -0.33
CA SER A 368 -17.08 -7.26 -1.04
C SER A 368 -17.60 -8.61 -0.54
N TYR A 369 -18.81 -8.66 0.01
CA TYR A 369 -19.23 -9.80 0.82
C TYR A 369 -20.74 -10.03 0.92
N TYR A 370 -21.16 -11.28 1.13
CA TYR A 370 -22.57 -11.67 1.22
C TYR A 370 -23.42 -11.24 0.02
N ASN A 371 -22.82 -10.98 -1.15
CA ASN A 371 -23.57 -10.75 -2.38
C ASN A 371 -24.16 -12.08 -2.87
N ALA A 372 -25.42 -12.06 -3.30
CA ALA A 372 -26.20 -13.24 -3.59
C ALA A 372 -27.41 -12.91 -4.49
N ASP A 373 -27.40 -13.41 -5.72
CA ASP A 373 -28.54 -13.37 -6.64
C ASP A 373 -29.55 -14.50 -6.37
N SER A 374 -30.80 -14.33 -6.79
CA SER A 374 -31.85 -15.34 -6.59
C SER A 374 -31.72 -16.57 -7.48
N THR A 375 -30.89 -16.54 -8.52
CA THR A 375 -30.60 -17.70 -9.39
C THR A 375 -29.51 -18.62 -8.83
N LEU A 376 -28.83 -18.16 -7.77
CA LEU A 376 -27.79 -18.82 -7.00
C LEU A 376 -26.43 -19.06 -7.69
N GLU A 377 -26.10 -18.27 -8.72
CA GLU A 377 -25.04 -18.61 -9.68
C GLU A 377 -24.09 -17.44 -10.06
N ASN A 378 -24.47 -16.16 -9.87
CA ASN A 378 -23.80 -15.03 -10.55
C ASN A 378 -23.10 -14.01 -9.65
N ALA A 379 -23.43 -13.99 -8.35
CA ALA A 379 -23.01 -12.92 -7.45
C ALA A 379 -21.61 -13.14 -6.84
N ASP A 380 -20.60 -12.52 -7.45
CA ASP A 380 -19.22 -12.50 -6.94
C ASP A 380 -18.98 -11.42 -5.87
N GLY A 381 -17.81 -11.49 -5.25
CA GLY A 381 -17.22 -10.36 -4.55
C GLY A 381 -16.82 -9.24 -5.52
N PHE A 382 -15.75 -9.49 -6.27
CA PHE A 382 -15.23 -8.58 -7.29
C PHE A 382 -15.23 -9.26 -8.65
N ALA A 383 -15.41 -8.50 -9.73
CA ALA A 383 -15.20 -9.05 -11.05
C ALA A 383 -14.54 -8.07 -12.00
N ALA A 384 -13.63 -8.57 -12.83
CA ALA A 384 -13.11 -7.88 -14.00
C ALA A 384 -13.44 -8.77 -15.20
N LYS A 385 -14.69 -8.67 -15.68
CA LYS A 385 -15.32 -9.71 -16.49
C LYS A 385 -16.09 -9.20 -17.71
N LEU A 386 -16.55 -10.13 -18.54
CA LEU A 386 -17.16 -9.93 -19.84
C LEU A 386 -16.22 -9.16 -20.80
N THR A 387 -16.60 -7.97 -21.23
CA THR A 387 -15.88 -7.12 -22.18
C THR A 387 -14.91 -6.14 -21.49
N VAL A 388 -14.36 -6.51 -20.33
CA VAL A 388 -13.45 -5.65 -19.53
C VAL A 388 -12.18 -5.24 -20.30
N GLY A 389 -11.68 -4.05 -20.03
CA GLY A 389 -10.39 -3.56 -20.53
C GLY A 389 -9.18 -4.08 -19.74
N THR A 390 -7.98 -3.67 -20.16
CA THR A 390 -6.72 -4.07 -19.53
C THR A 390 -6.27 -3.11 -18.42
N GLY A 391 -5.32 -3.56 -17.59
CA GLY A 391 -4.66 -2.72 -16.59
C GLY A 391 -5.48 -2.44 -15.34
N ASN A 392 -6.62 -3.13 -15.14
CA ASN A 392 -7.37 -3.04 -13.90
C ASN A 392 -6.57 -3.69 -12.76
N TYR A 393 -6.64 -3.07 -11.58
CA TYR A 393 -5.72 -3.34 -10.49
C TYR A 393 -6.47 -3.39 -9.15
N PHE A 394 -6.31 -4.49 -8.40
CA PHE A 394 -6.85 -4.67 -7.06
C PHE A 394 -5.72 -4.73 -6.02
N TYR A 395 -5.80 -3.92 -4.96
CA TYR A 395 -4.78 -3.86 -3.90
C TYR A 395 -5.44 -3.93 -2.52
N GLY A 396 -4.99 -4.82 -1.64
CA GLY A 396 -5.46 -4.83 -0.24
C GLY A 396 -6.94 -5.19 -0.09
N CYS A 397 -7.56 -5.76 -1.11
CA CYS A 397 -9.00 -6.03 -1.17
C CYS A 397 -9.36 -7.37 -0.49
N ARG A 398 -10.61 -7.52 -0.06
CA ARG A 398 -11.10 -8.80 0.48
C ARG A 398 -12.48 -9.13 -0.06
N ALA A 399 -12.68 -10.37 -0.51
CA ALA A 399 -14.01 -10.87 -0.82
C ALA A 399 -14.33 -12.12 0.00
N TRP A 400 -15.49 -12.14 0.64
CA TRP A 400 -15.89 -13.30 1.44
C TRP A 400 -17.37 -13.63 1.43
N ASN A 401 -17.69 -14.92 1.49
CA ASN A 401 -19.06 -15.42 1.54
C ASN A 401 -19.97 -14.80 0.47
N ASN A 402 -19.40 -14.53 -0.71
CA ASN A 402 -20.19 -14.28 -1.92
C ASN A 402 -20.66 -15.63 -2.47
N LEU A 403 -21.74 -15.60 -3.22
CA LEU A 403 -22.49 -16.79 -3.59
C LEU A 403 -21.81 -17.60 -4.70
N ASP A 404 -21.25 -16.91 -5.70
CA ASP A 404 -20.35 -17.50 -6.69
C ASP A 404 -18.90 -17.35 -6.20
N ASP A 405 -18.07 -16.49 -6.79
CA ASP A 405 -16.64 -16.42 -6.44
C ASP A 405 -16.22 -15.23 -5.58
N GLY A 406 -14.99 -15.30 -5.05
CA GLY A 406 -14.31 -14.13 -4.49
C GLY A 406 -13.92 -13.12 -5.57
N PHE A 407 -13.31 -13.61 -6.65
CA PHE A 407 -13.04 -12.84 -7.86
C PHE A 407 -13.30 -13.64 -9.13
N ASP A 408 -14.05 -13.04 -10.07
CA ASP A 408 -14.29 -13.57 -11.41
C ASP A 408 -13.60 -12.74 -12.52
N GLY A 409 -12.79 -13.44 -13.33
CA GLY A 409 -12.12 -12.92 -14.53
C GLY A 409 -12.75 -13.37 -15.86
N TYR A 410 -13.93 -13.99 -15.88
CA TYR A 410 -14.57 -14.54 -17.08
C TYR A 410 -14.68 -13.51 -18.23
N LEU A 411 -14.43 -13.89 -19.48
CA LEU A 411 -14.44 -12.98 -20.63
C LEU A 411 -15.54 -13.30 -21.64
N ARG A 412 -16.05 -12.24 -22.29
CA ARG A 412 -16.90 -12.29 -23.49
C ARG A 412 -16.44 -11.23 -24.47
N ASP A 413 -16.43 -11.56 -25.77
CA ASP A 413 -16.29 -10.62 -26.91
C ASP A 413 -15.22 -9.52 -26.76
N ASN A 414 -14.12 -9.83 -26.08
CA ASN A 414 -13.11 -8.85 -25.67
C ASN A 414 -12.29 -8.30 -26.87
N GLY A 415 -12.13 -9.10 -27.92
CA GLY A 415 -11.31 -8.79 -29.10
C GLY A 415 -9.79 -8.72 -28.83
N SER A 416 -9.37 -8.72 -27.57
CA SER A 416 -7.98 -8.59 -27.12
C SER A 416 -7.66 -9.61 -26.03
N SER A 417 -6.37 -9.72 -25.68
CA SER A 417 -5.94 -10.31 -24.41
C SER A 417 -5.70 -9.17 -23.42
N ILE A 418 -6.37 -9.20 -22.28
CA ILE A 418 -6.29 -8.18 -21.24
C ILE A 418 -5.48 -8.67 -20.04
N THR A 419 -5.10 -7.76 -19.15
CA THR A 419 -4.35 -8.09 -17.93
C THR A 419 -5.01 -7.44 -16.71
N THR A 420 -5.24 -8.23 -15.66
CA THR A 420 -5.66 -7.75 -14.34
C THR A 420 -4.62 -8.15 -13.30
N THR A 421 -4.32 -7.24 -12.37
CA THR A 421 -3.40 -7.51 -11.25
C THR A 421 -4.14 -7.48 -9.93
N LEU A 422 -3.85 -8.44 -9.05
CA LEU A 422 -4.39 -8.55 -7.70
C LEU A 422 -3.22 -8.72 -6.73
N GLU A 423 -3.02 -7.74 -5.85
CA GLU A 423 -1.94 -7.71 -4.86
C GLU A 423 -2.50 -7.55 -3.45
N TYR A 424 -1.91 -8.24 -2.45
CA TYR A 424 -2.37 -8.23 -1.06
C TYR A 424 -3.89 -8.46 -0.94
N THR A 425 -4.45 -9.32 -1.79
CA THR A 425 -5.91 -9.49 -1.91
C THR A 425 -6.33 -10.86 -1.41
N TRP A 426 -7.41 -10.94 -0.64
CA TRP A 426 -7.85 -12.15 0.06
C TRP A 426 -9.25 -12.62 -0.37
N MET A 427 -9.38 -13.91 -0.71
CA MET A 427 -10.63 -14.55 -1.12
C MET A 427 -11.00 -15.65 -0.13
N ILE A 428 -12.07 -15.44 0.64
CA ILE A 428 -12.31 -16.16 1.90
C ILE A 428 -13.72 -16.77 1.88
N ARG A 429 -13.87 -18.09 1.90
CA ARG A 429 -15.18 -18.76 2.03
C ARG A 429 -16.24 -18.32 1.01
N ASN A 430 -15.87 -18.04 -0.23
CA ASN A 430 -16.85 -17.85 -1.31
C ASN A 430 -17.45 -19.21 -1.72
N GLY A 431 -18.63 -19.19 -2.33
CA GLY A 431 -19.52 -20.35 -2.45
C GLY A 431 -20.28 -20.69 -1.15
N TYR A 432 -20.23 -19.86 -0.12
CA TYR A 432 -21.04 -19.99 1.09
C TYR A 432 -21.97 -18.80 1.25
N GLN A 433 -23.26 -19.08 1.40
CA GLN A 433 -24.27 -18.08 1.75
C GLN A 433 -23.96 -17.40 3.09
N LYS A 434 -24.54 -16.22 3.33
CA LYS A 434 -24.38 -15.44 4.57
C LYS A 434 -24.68 -16.22 5.87
N ASN A 435 -25.56 -17.22 5.81
CA ASN A 435 -25.90 -18.09 6.94
C ASN A 435 -24.88 -19.24 7.19
N GLY A 436 -23.80 -19.31 6.40
CA GLY A 436 -22.76 -20.34 6.49
C GLY A 436 -23.09 -21.65 5.75
N VAL A 437 -24.25 -21.75 5.09
CA VAL A 437 -24.61 -22.91 4.26
C VAL A 437 -23.90 -22.82 2.90
N LYS A 438 -23.39 -23.94 2.38
CA LYS A 438 -22.82 -23.99 1.02
C LYS A 438 -23.88 -23.58 -0.01
N GLY A 439 -23.53 -22.64 -0.88
CA GLY A 439 -24.32 -22.16 -2.02
C GLY A 439 -24.32 -23.14 -3.19
N ALA A 440 -24.93 -22.71 -4.30
CA ALA A 440 -25.00 -23.48 -5.54
C ALA A 440 -23.94 -23.05 -6.58
N GLY A 441 -23.55 -21.77 -6.58
CA GLY A 441 -22.47 -21.24 -7.42
C GLY A 441 -21.13 -21.94 -7.23
N ASP A 442 -20.19 -21.69 -8.15
CA ASP A 442 -18.95 -22.43 -8.29
C ASP A 442 -18.12 -22.39 -6.99
N GLY A 443 -18.01 -21.21 -6.38
CA GLY A 443 -17.44 -21.08 -5.04
C GLY A 443 -15.91 -21.11 -4.99
N ASN A 444 -15.26 -20.51 -5.99
CA ASN A 444 -13.82 -20.37 -6.07
C ASN A 444 -13.31 -19.15 -5.28
N GLY A 445 -12.02 -19.18 -4.95
CA GLY A 445 -11.34 -17.98 -4.46
C GLY A 445 -11.09 -16.98 -5.59
N PHE A 446 -10.20 -17.35 -6.50
CA PHE A 446 -9.84 -16.59 -7.69
C PHE A 446 -10.16 -17.39 -8.97
N LYS A 447 -11.30 -17.13 -9.63
CA LYS A 447 -11.62 -17.64 -10.98
C LYS A 447 -10.82 -16.81 -11.99
N THR A 448 -9.69 -17.37 -12.45
CA THR A 448 -8.62 -16.57 -13.09
C THR A 448 -8.92 -16.11 -14.52
N GLY A 449 -10.05 -16.49 -15.12
CA GLY A 449 -10.45 -16.15 -16.49
C GLY A 449 -11.61 -17.01 -16.98
N GLY A 450 -11.59 -17.33 -18.28
CA GLY A 450 -12.57 -18.17 -18.97
C GLY A 450 -13.30 -17.45 -20.09
N SER A 451 -14.12 -18.17 -20.86
CA SER A 451 -15.08 -17.62 -21.84
C SER A 451 -16.10 -18.67 -22.27
N ASP A 452 -17.21 -18.26 -22.89
CA ASP A 452 -18.24 -19.20 -23.38
C ASP A 452 -17.63 -20.19 -24.40
N GLY A 453 -16.72 -19.68 -25.25
CA GLY A 453 -15.95 -20.45 -26.24
C GLY A 453 -14.72 -21.20 -25.69
N LYS A 454 -14.33 -20.96 -24.43
CA LYS A 454 -13.14 -21.55 -23.76
C LYS A 454 -11.81 -21.23 -24.49
N ASP A 455 -11.76 -20.05 -25.08
CA ASP A 455 -10.80 -19.60 -26.08
C ASP A 455 -10.15 -18.24 -25.76
N LEU A 456 -10.72 -17.44 -24.85
CA LEU A 456 -10.21 -16.12 -24.50
C LEU A 456 -9.11 -16.15 -23.41
N ALA A 457 -8.28 -15.11 -23.44
CA ALA A 457 -7.03 -15.04 -22.70
C ALA A 457 -7.01 -13.85 -21.71
N HIS A 458 -7.44 -14.11 -20.47
CA HIS A 458 -7.25 -13.18 -19.35
C HIS A 458 -5.87 -13.42 -18.74
N ASN A 459 -4.96 -12.43 -18.79
CA ASN A 459 -3.69 -12.54 -18.10
C ASN A 459 -3.86 -12.09 -16.64
N GLY A 460 -3.59 -12.98 -15.69
CA GLY A 460 -3.72 -12.69 -14.26
C GLY A 460 -2.37 -12.63 -13.57
N LEU A 461 -2.13 -11.57 -12.79
CA LEU A 461 -0.98 -11.43 -11.92
C LEU A 461 -1.45 -11.36 -10.45
N TYR A 462 -1.10 -12.38 -9.67
CA TYR A 462 -1.52 -12.55 -8.28
C TYR A 462 -0.27 -12.51 -7.39
N ILE A 463 -0.14 -11.48 -6.55
CA ILE A 463 1.06 -11.20 -5.74
C ILE A 463 0.66 -11.11 -4.28
N ASN A 464 1.30 -11.86 -3.38
CA ASN A 464 1.00 -11.82 -1.94
C ASN A 464 -0.52 -11.99 -1.69
N THR A 465 -1.12 -12.99 -2.33
CA THR A 465 -2.58 -13.23 -2.34
C THR A 465 -2.95 -14.41 -1.45
N ILE A 466 -4.13 -14.36 -0.84
CA ILE A 466 -4.63 -15.41 0.07
C ILE A 466 -5.95 -15.96 -0.45
N SER A 467 -6.07 -17.27 -0.54
CA SER A 467 -7.31 -17.97 -0.84
C SER A 467 -7.62 -18.99 0.25
N ALA A 468 -8.67 -18.77 1.04
CA ALA A 468 -8.91 -19.49 2.28
C ALA A 468 -10.35 -20.01 2.44
N GLY A 469 -10.51 -21.34 2.48
CA GLY A 469 -11.79 -21.98 2.84
C GLY A 469 -12.93 -21.81 1.84
N ASN A 470 -12.65 -21.52 0.57
CA ASN A 470 -13.66 -21.42 -0.50
C ASN A 470 -14.19 -22.84 -0.84
N THR A 471 -15.44 -22.95 -1.32
CA THR A 471 -16.10 -24.28 -1.43
C THR A 471 -15.68 -25.13 -2.63
N ALA A 472 -14.89 -24.57 -3.54
CA ALA A 472 -14.27 -25.23 -4.69
C ALA A 472 -12.76 -24.91 -4.76
N ASP A 473 -12.26 -24.44 -5.89
CA ASP A 473 -10.84 -24.26 -6.15
C ASP A 473 -10.36 -22.86 -5.66
N GLY A 474 -9.24 -22.81 -4.93
CA GLY A 474 -8.71 -21.58 -4.34
C GLY A 474 -8.19 -20.61 -5.40
N TYR A 475 -7.53 -21.13 -6.42
CA TYR A 475 -7.21 -20.47 -7.68
C TYR A 475 -7.67 -21.37 -8.82
N ASP A 476 -8.74 -21.00 -9.53
CA ASP A 476 -9.32 -21.79 -10.61
C ASP A 476 -8.83 -21.31 -11.99
N GLN A 477 -8.54 -22.24 -12.89
CA GLN A 477 -8.23 -21.91 -14.27
C GLN A 477 -9.46 -21.43 -15.06
N ASN A 478 -10.65 -22.01 -14.80
CA ASN A 478 -11.86 -21.82 -15.58
C ASN A 478 -11.66 -21.81 -17.11
N SER A 479 -10.87 -22.75 -17.64
CA SER A 479 -10.51 -22.81 -19.08
C SER A 479 -9.85 -21.55 -19.67
N ASN A 480 -9.32 -20.65 -18.83
CA ASN A 480 -8.58 -19.47 -19.25
C ASN A 480 -7.38 -19.86 -20.14
N ARG A 481 -7.18 -19.12 -21.24
CA ARG A 481 -6.12 -19.32 -22.22
C ARG A 481 -4.94 -18.36 -22.05
N GLY A 482 -5.03 -17.44 -21.09
CA GLY A 482 -4.05 -16.39 -20.85
C GLY A 482 -2.76 -16.86 -20.15
N THR A 483 -2.02 -15.87 -19.65
CA THR A 483 -0.86 -16.06 -18.79
C THR A 483 -1.25 -15.83 -17.34
N VAL A 484 -1.12 -16.85 -16.48
CA VAL A 484 -1.33 -16.71 -15.04
C VAL A 484 0.04 -16.72 -14.35
N THR A 485 0.28 -15.73 -13.49
CA THR A 485 1.48 -15.59 -12.68
C THR A 485 1.08 -15.41 -11.22
N ILE A 486 1.55 -16.29 -10.36
CA ILE A 486 1.28 -16.31 -8.93
C ILE A 486 2.60 -16.27 -8.18
N TYR A 487 2.79 -15.25 -7.34
CA TYR A 487 3.94 -15.10 -6.46
C TYR A 487 3.48 -14.96 -5.01
N ASN A 488 4.19 -15.62 -4.10
CA ASN A 488 4.02 -15.47 -2.66
C ASN A 488 2.56 -15.72 -2.19
N ALA A 489 1.87 -16.69 -2.80
CA ALA A 489 0.47 -16.95 -2.47
C ALA A 489 0.30 -17.91 -1.28
N ILE A 490 -0.81 -17.77 -0.56
CA ILE A 490 -1.30 -18.78 0.39
C ILE A 490 -2.63 -19.32 -0.11
N ALA A 491 -2.71 -20.64 -0.27
CA ALA A 491 -3.96 -21.35 -0.48
C ALA A 491 -4.16 -22.35 0.68
N PHE A 492 -5.28 -22.23 1.39
CA PHE A 492 -5.54 -23.00 2.61
C PHE A 492 -7.00 -23.44 2.74
N GLY A 493 -7.25 -24.71 3.02
CA GLY A 493 -8.58 -25.19 3.43
C GLY A 493 -9.66 -25.13 2.34
N ASN A 494 -9.30 -24.87 1.09
CA ASN A 494 -10.21 -24.91 -0.06
C ASN A 494 -10.45 -26.37 -0.48
N ASP A 495 -11.52 -26.67 -1.22
CA ASP A 495 -11.72 -28.04 -1.76
C ASP A 495 -10.57 -28.43 -2.70
N ARG A 496 -10.01 -27.50 -3.47
CA ARG A 496 -8.63 -27.61 -4.02
C ARG A 496 -7.92 -26.29 -3.81
N ASN A 497 -6.61 -26.27 -3.58
CA ASN A 497 -5.89 -25.01 -3.40
C ASN A 497 -5.54 -24.36 -4.75
N PHE A 498 -4.98 -25.11 -5.69
CA PHE A 498 -4.60 -24.63 -7.02
C PHE A 498 -5.21 -25.52 -8.12
N GLY A 499 -6.23 -25.01 -8.81
CA GLY A 499 -6.99 -25.63 -9.90
C GLY A 499 -6.46 -25.34 -11.31
N LEU A 500 -5.16 -25.09 -11.45
CA LEU A 500 -4.56 -24.41 -12.60
C LEU A 500 -4.14 -25.38 -13.72
N GLY A 501 -5.02 -26.32 -14.09
CA GLY A 501 -4.72 -27.32 -15.13
C GLY A 501 -5.94 -28.09 -15.65
N ASP A 502 -6.58 -27.54 -16.69
CA ASP A 502 -7.84 -28.02 -17.28
C ASP A 502 -7.68 -29.08 -18.41
N GLY A 503 -6.46 -29.59 -18.60
CA GLY A 503 -6.12 -30.57 -19.64
C GLY A 503 -5.62 -29.96 -20.96
N SER A 504 -5.15 -30.80 -21.88
CA SER A 504 -4.43 -30.39 -23.10
C SER A 504 -5.25 -29.51 -24.05
N SER A 505 -6.55 -29.76 -24.17
CA SER A 505 -7.45 -28.97 -25.03
C SER A 505 -7.71 -27.55 -24.52
N ARG A 506 -7.45 -27.28 -23.23
CA ARG A 506 -7.84 -26.03 -22.55
C ARG A 506 -6.70 -25.42 -21.70
N GLN A 507 -5.44 -25.73 -22.01
CA GLN A 507 -4.25 -25.18 -21.32
C GLN A 507 -4.22 -23.65 -21.23
N LEU A 508 -3.68 -23.11 -20.13
CA LEU A 508 -3.13 -21.75 -20.09
C LEU A 508 -1.99 -21.61 -21.10
N LYS A 509 -1.79 -20.42 -21.69
CA LYS A 509 -0.62 -20.11 -22.53
C LYS A 509 0.67 -20.22 -21.74
N LYS A 510 0.69 -19.66 -20.51
CA LYS A 510 1.81 -19.76 -19.58
C LYS A 510 1.30 -19.76 -18.14
N LEU A 511 1.88 -20.59 -17.30
CA LEU A 511 1.62 -20.64 -15.86
C LEU A 511 2.94 -20.48 -15.09
N THR A 512 3.02 -19.46 -14.25
CA THR A 512 4.14 -19.23 -13.33
C THR A 512 3.62 -19.29 -11.91
N VAL A 513 4.19 -20.14 -11.05
CA VAL A 513 3.82 -20.24 -9.62
C VAL A 513 5.09 -20.36 -8.79
N LYS A 514 5.37 -19.37 -7.95
CA LYS A 514 6.56 -19.36 -7.08
C LYS A 514 6.24 -18.93 -5.68
N ASN A 515 7.09 -19.32 -4.73
CA ASN A 515 7.08 -18.92 -3.33
C ASN A 515 5.73 -19.17 -2.63
N SER A 516 4.90 -20.09 -3.13
CA SER A 516 3.51 -20.24 -2.70
C SER A 516 3.31 -21.43 -1.78
N ILE A 517 2.37 -21.31 -0.83
CA ILE A 517 1.97 -22.36 0.08
C ILE A 517 0.62 -22.94 -0.35
N SER A 518 0.55 -24.28 -0.41
CA SER A 518 -0.68 -25.07 -0.42
C SER A 518 -0.74 -25.91 0.86
N LEU A 519 -1.83 -25.82 1.62
CA LEU A 519 -2.07 -26.63 2.83
C LEU A 519 -3.57 -26.99 3.00
N ASP A 520 -3.83 -28.17 3.57
CA ASP A 520 -5.16 -28.67 3.98
C ASP A 520 -6.26 -28.61 2.90
N SER A 521 -5.95 -28.96 1.63
CA SER A 521 -6.96 -29.07 0.57
C SER A 521 -7.71 -30.41 0.57
N GLY A 522 -8.99 -30.39 0.17
CA GLY A 522 -9.81 -31.61 0.01
C GLY A 522 -9.41 -32.49 -1.18
N LYS A 523 -8.79 -31.89 -2.20
CA LYS A 523 -8.36 -32.49 -3.46
C LYS A 523 -6.93 -32.06 -3.78
N SER A 524 -6.24 -32.90 -4.55
CA SER A 524 -4.91 -32.60 -5.07
C SER A 524 -4.93 -31.42 -6.05
N ASP A 525 -3.90 -30.58 -5.93
CA ASP A 525 -3.62 -29.46 -6.82
C ASP A 525 -3.32 -29.93 -8.25
N LYS A 526 -3.58 -29.02 -9.21
CA LYS A 526 -3.39 -29.21 -10.65
C LYS A 526 -2.60 -28.05 -11.20
N PHE A 527 -1.63 -28.35 -12.06
CA PHE A 527 -0.84 -27.37 -12.76
C PHE A 527 -0.63 -27.81 -14.21
N GLY A 528 -1.05 -27.00 -15.17
CA GLY A 528 -1.03 -27.36 -16.60
C GLY A 528 -1.15 -26.14 -17.51
N ALA A 529 -0.13 -25.94 -18.34
CA ALA A 529 -0.07 -24.87 -19.34
C ALA A 529 0.80 -25.33 -20.52
N SER A 530 0.75 -24.60 -21.64
CA SER A 530 1.67 -24.82 -22.77
C SER A 530 3.12 -24.45 -22.40
N SER A 531 3.33 -23.63 -21.36
CA SER A 531 4.62 -23.34 -20.75
C SER A 531 4.46 -23.15 -19.24
N THR A 532 5.26 -23.85 -18.42
CA THR A 532 5.21 -23.75 -16.96
C THR A 532 6.54 -23.24 -16.38
N SER A 533 6.46 -22.48 -15.29
CA SER A 533 7.60 -22.09 -14.45
C SER A 533 7.16 -22.17 -12.98
N ILE A 534 7.31 -23.36 -12.41
CA ILE A 534 6.77 -23.70 -11.08
C ILE A 534 7.91 -24.21 -10.20
N SER A 535 8.35 -23.36 -9.27
CA SER A 535 9.56 -23.57 -8.46
C SER A 535 9.45 -22.90 -7.10
N ASN A 536 10.13 -23.46 -6.09
CA ASN A 536 10.15 -22.91 -4.73
C ASN A 536 8.74 -22.73 -4.14
N ASN A 537 7.90 -23.76 -4.23
CA ASN A 537 6.60 -23.80 -3.56
C ASN A 537 6.60 -24.86 -2.45
N SER A 538 5.65 -24.80 -1.51
CA SER A 538 5.64 -25.63 -0.30
C SER A 538 5.56 -27.14 -0.57
N TRP A 539 5.05 -27.55 -1.74
CA TRP A 539 4.99 -28.94 -2.20
C TRP A 539 6.24 -29.42 -2.97
N GLN A 540 7.30 -28.61 -3.00
CA GLN A 540 8.55 -28.90 -3.74
C GLN A 540 9.75 -28.98 -2.78
N ASN A 541 10.92 -29.31 -3.33
CA ASN A 541 12.23 -29.24 -2.65
C ASN A 541 12.37 -30.08 -1.36
N GLY A 542 11.44 -31.02 -1.08
CA GLY A 542 11.47 -31.86 0.12
C GLY A 542 11.18 -31.10 1.42
N ILE A 543 10.56 -29.91 1.33
CA ILE A 543 10.16 -29.14 2.51
C ILE A 543 9.05 -29.90 3.24
N SER A 544 9.24 -30.10 4.54
CA SER A 544 8.24 -30.69 5.44
C SER A 544 7.84 -29.62 6.44
N PHE A 545 6.54 -29.33 6.47
CA PHE A 545 5.88 -28.32 7.28
C PHE A 545 4.46 -28.79 7.60
N SER A 546 3.76 -28.11 8.51
CA SER A 546 2.36 -28.38 8.85
C SER A 546 1.68 -27.13 9.42
N SER A 547 0.42 -27.24 9.86
CA SER A 547 -0.26 -26.17 10.60
C SER A 547 0.51 -25.71 11.86
N SER A 548 1.43 -26.52 12.42
CA SER A 548 2.25 -26.12 13.56
C SER A 548 3.31 -25.07 13.22
N ASP A 549 3.72 -24.94 11.96
CA ASP A 549 4.69 -23.93 11.51
C ASP A 549 4.14 -22.51 11.55
N PHE A 550 2.82 -22.33 11.65
CA PHE A 550 2.16 -21.04 11.59
C PHE A 550 1.67 -20.57 12.96
N SER A 551 1.70 -19.26 13.18
CA SER A 551 1.21 -18.58 14.39
C SER A 551 -0.30 -18.76 14.60
N SER A 552 -1.05 -18.83 13.49
CA SER A 552 -2.47 -19.19 13.45
C SER A 552 -2.81 -19.78 12.08
N VAL A 553 -3.79 -20.69 12.03
CA VAL A 553 -4.46 -21.12 10.80
C VAL A 553 -5.98 -20.82 10.86
N ASN A 554 -6.40 -19.97 11.79
CA ASN A 554 -7.80 -19.58 11.95
C ASN A 554 -8.22 -18.60 10.85
N ILE A 555 -9.00 -19.09 9.88
CA ILE A 555 -9.51 -18.28 8.76
C ILE A 555 -10.30 -17.04 9.23
N ASN A 556 -10.90 -17.06 10.44
CA ASN A 556 -11.61 -15.89 10.96
C ASN A 556 -10.70 -14.69 11.22
N ASP A 557 -9.39 -14.89 11.41
CA ASP A 557 -8.43 -13.78 11.59
C ASP A 557 -8.47 -12.84 10.36
N LEU A 558 -8.64 -13.39 9.15
CA LEU A 558 -8.71 -12.64 7.89
C LEU A 558 -9.98 -11.76 7.76
N LEU A 559 -11.01 -12.05 8.56
CA LEU A 559 -12.29 -11.35 8.60
C LEU A 559 -12.36 -10.27 9.69
N ALA A 560 -11.27 -10.04 10.45
CA ALA A 560 -11.19 -8.95 11.41
C ALA A 560 -11.40 -7.58 10.74
N ASP A 561 -11.84 -6.59 11.50
CA ASP A 561 -12.05 -5.23 10.97
C ASP A 561 -10.74 -4.64 10.41
N ARG A 562 -10.86 -3.93 9.29
CA ARG A 562 -9.76 -3.13 8.73
C ARG A 562 -9.24 -2.14 9.76
N GLN A 563 -7.97 -1.77 9.63
CA GLN A 563 -7.41 -0.68 10.41
C GLN A 563 -8.13 0.63 10.08
N SER A 564 -7.98 1.65 10.92
CA SER A 564 -8.72 2.92 10.79
C SER A 564 -8.41 3.71 9.51
N ASP A 565 -7.29 3.43 8.85
CA ASP A 565 -6.95 3.97 7.53
C ASP A 565 -7.54 3.15 6.37
N GLY A 566 -8.10 1.97 6.64
CA GLY A 566 -8.62 1.05 5.64
C GLY A 566 -7.62 0.00 5.16
N SER A 567 -6.37 0.03 5.62
CA SER A 567 -5.44 -1.08 5.39
C SER A 567 -5.98 -2.40 5.98
N LEU A 568 -5.47 -3.51 5.46
CA LEU A 568 -5.87 -4.85 5.91
C LEU A 568 -5.70 -5.02 7.43
N PRO A 569 -6.54 -5.87 8.06
CA PRO A 569 -6.38 -6.18 9.47
C PRO A 569 -4.99 -6.76 9.74
N VAL A 570 -4.50 -6.46 10.94
CA VAL A 570 -3.35 -7.11 11.54
C VAL A 570 -3.73 -8.53 11.93
N VAL A 571 -3.15 -9.55 11.28
CA VAL A 571 -3.52 -10.96 11.47
C VAL A 571 -2.38 -11.82 11.99
N LYS A 572 -2.73 -12.95 12.63
CA LYS A 572 -1.78 -14.02 12.98
C LYS A 572 -1.80 -15.17 11.95
N PHE A 573 -2.81 -15.20 11.09
CA PHE A 573 -3.01 -16.22 10.06
C PHE A 573 -1.76 -16.37 9.19
N PHE A 574 -1.24 -17.59 9.11
CA PHE A 574 -0.09 -17.96 8.28
C PHE A 574 1.22 -17.18 8.50
N HIS A 575 1.35 -16.39 9.57
CA HIS A 575 2.65 -15.85 9.98
C HIS A 575 3.54 -16.99 10.48
N LEU A 576 4.68 -17.21 9.81
CA LEU A 576 5.64 -18.26 10.14
C LEU A 576 6.19 -18.12 11.56
N LYS A 577 6.32 -19.24 12.27
CA LYS A 577 7.04 -19.33 13.54
C LYS A 577 8.54 -19.45 13.29
N SER A 578 9.33 -18.91 14.21
CA SER A 578 10.78 -19.07 14.24
C SER A 578 11.17 -20.55 14.14
N GLY A 579 12.13 -20.86 13.26
CA GLY A 579 12.59 -22.22 12.99
C GLY A 579 11.78 -23.00 11.94
N SER A 580 10.70 -22.43 11.38
CA SER A 580 10.01 -23.06 10.24
C SER A 580 10.93 -23.17 9.03
N LYS A 581 10.83 -24.29 8.29
CA LYS A 581 11.56 -24.52 7.04
C LYS A 581 10.99 -23.76 5.84
N LEU A 582 9.92 -22.99 6.05
CA LEU A 582 9.34 -22.10 5.06
C LEU A 582 10.05 -20.73 5.03
N ILE A 583 10.87 -20.43 6.05
CA ILE A 583 11.68 -19.21 6.14
C ILE A 583 12.92 -19.35 5.23
N ASP A 584 13.30 -18.28 4.53
CA ASP A 584 14.42 -18.24 3.55
C ASP A 584 14.31 -19.29 2.40
N ALA A 585 13.13 -19.87 2.15
CA ALA A 585 12.96 -21.03 1.26
C ALA A 585 12.46 -20.71 -0.16
N GLY A 586 12.05 -19.46 -0.39
CA GLY A 586 11.62 -18.92 -1.67
C GLY A 586 12.78 -18.64 -2.64
N THR A 587 12.47 -17.89 -3.68
CA THR A 587 13.43 -17.38 -4.68
C THR A 587 13.07 -15.95 -5.03
N ASP A 588 14.08 -15.12 -5.27
CA ASP A 588 13.88 -13.72 -5.66
C ASP A 588 13.05 -13.63 -6.96
N VAL A 589 11.95 -12.89 -6.86
CA VAL A 589 10.96 -12.64 -7.93
C VAL A 589 10.81 -11.15 -8.23
N GLY A 590 11.71 -10.30 -7.72
CA GLY A 590 11.62 -8.84 -7.78
C GLY A 590 10.65 -8.24 -6.76
N LEU A 591 10.41 -8.97 -5.67
CA LEU A 591 9.67 -8.55 -4.48
C LEU A 591 10.69 -8.29 -3.35
N ASP A 592 10.48 -7.32 -2.46
CA ASP A 592 11.32 -7.22 -1.26
C ASP A 592 11.07 -8.42 -0.31
N TYR A 593 12.04 -8.75 0.53
CA TYR A 593 11.98 -9.84 1.50
C TYR A 593 12.92 -9.59 2.68
N ASN A 594 12.75 -10.35 3.75
CA ASN A 594 13.66 -10.36 4.90
C ASN A 594 14.65 -11.53 4.80
N GLY A 595 15.72 -11.49 5.59
CA GLY A 595 16.69 -12.59 5.64
C GLY A 595 17.58 -12.72 4.40
N ARG A 596 17.69 -13.94 3.86
CA ARG A 596 18.61 -14.35 2.78
C ARG A 596 17.90 -14.66 1.46
N ALA A 597 16.61 -14.97 1.51
CA ALA A 597 15.72 -15.20 0.37
C ALA A 597 14.27 -14.98 0.85
N PRO A 598 13.29 -14.79 -0.05
CA PRO A 598 11.88 -14.71 0.35
C PRO A 598 11.43 -15.91 1.16
N ASP A 599 10.48 -15.67 2.07
CA ASP A 599 9.76 -16.74 2.72
C ASP A 599 8.75 -17.37 1.75
N LEU A 600 8.25 -18.56 2.08
CA LEU A 600 7.09 -19.10 1.38
C LEU A 600 5.80 -18.52 1.96
N GLY A 601 4.87 -18.16 1.07
CA GLY A 601 3.58 -17.56 1.41
C GLY A 601 3.57 -16.04 1.27
N SER A 602 2.51 -15.41 1.76
CA SER A 602 2.22 -13.98 1.59
C SER A 602 2.77 -13.10 2.70
N PHE A 603 3.42 -13.67 3.71
CA PHE A 603 3.88 -12.98 4.91
C PHE A 603 5.34 -13.32 5.19
N GLU A 604 6.21 -12.34 5.03
CA GLU A 604 7.60 -12.41 5.47
C GLU A 604 7.68 -12.47 7.00
N SER A 605 8.55 -13.34 7.51
CA SER A 605 8.98 -13.38 8.91
C SER A 605 9.96 -12.24 9.24
N LYS A 606 10.38 -12.14 10.51
CA LYS A 606 11.25 -11.08 11.04
C LYS A 606 12.47 -11.69 11.73
#